data_AF-A0A536JC10-F1
#
_entry.id   AF-A0A536JC10-F1
#
_cell.length_a   1.000
_cell.length_b   1.000
_cell.length_c   1.000
_cell.angle_alpha   90.00
_cell.angle_beta   90.00
_cell.angle_gamma   90.00
#
_symmetry.space_group_name_H-M   'P 1'
#
loop_
_entity.id
_entity.type
_entity.pdbx_description
1 polymer ?
#
loop_
_entity_poly.entity_id
_entity_poly.type
_entity_poly.pdbx_seq_one_letter_code
_entity_poly.pdbx_strand_id
1 'polypeptide(L)'
;MSTQQHLARVGAVAATGGALTLFIATLLHPMTADPNDPPAAFAEYAADRLWVASHLGQFLGVAALGVALVALAATMEAGTPSAWARIGVVGTAASVATAAALQAVDGVALKVMVNRWMQASGEARARAFEGAFAVRQVEIGLASLLSVLFGLTVSAFGSSMLLSRRFPTWLGWLGLFGGLGTLAAGIAQAYTGFSALAMMLSMPAGCVLLLWAIVVGVFLWRLAPLLPLKPPIR
;
A
#
# COMPACT_ATOMS: atom_id res chain seq x y z
N MET A 1 20.45 22.00 -9.75
CA MET A 1 20.16 20.56 -9.58
C MET A 1 19.38 20.08 -10.79
N SER A 2 19.63 18.88 -11.30
CA SER A 2 18.84 18.34 -12.42
C SER A 2 17.48 17.80 -11.93
N THR A 3 16.53 17.63 -12.85
CA THR A 3 15.21 17.04 -12.54
C THR A 3 15.35 15.68 -11.83
N GLN A 4 16.31 14.83 -12.24
CA GLN A 4 16.55 13.55 -11.60
C GLN A 4 17.05 13.69 -10.15
N GLN A 5 17.91 14.68 -9.88
CA GLN A 5 18.38 14.94 -8.52
C GLN A 5 17.25 15.42 -7.61
N HIS A 6 16.37 16.29 -8.12
CA HIS A 6 15.17 16.73 -7.38
C HIS A 6 14.21 15.56 -7.12
N LEU A 7 13.90 14.76 -8.15
CA LEU A 7 13.04 13.59 -8.02
C LEU A 7 13.60 12.59 -7.02
N ALA A 8 14.91 12.31 -7.04
CA ALA A 8 15.52 11.42 -6.06
C ALA A 8 15.35 11.91 -4.61
N ARG A 9 15.50 13.22 -4.35
CA ARG A 9 15.27 13.79 -3.01
C ARG A 9 13.80 13.76 -2.60
N VAL A 10 12.89 14.13 -3.51
CA VAL A 10 11.44 14.05 -3.27
C VAL A 10 11.04 12.60 -2.98
N GLY A 11 11.53 11.67 -3.79
CA GLY A 11 11.28 10.24 -3.63
C GLY A 11 11.82 9.70 -2.31
N ALA A 12 12.99 10.16 -1.87
CA ALA A 12 13.55 9.78 -0.58
C ALA A 12 12.66 10.23 0.59
N VAL A 13 12.25 11.50 0.61
CA VAL A 13 11.35 12.04 1.65
C VAL A 13 9.99 11.35 1.60
N ALA A 14 9.45 11.13 0.41
CA ALA A 14 8.16 10.48 0.22
C ALA A 14 8.18 9.00 0.64
N ALA A 15 9.29 8.28 0.39
CA ALA A 15 9.43 6.88 0.77
C ALA A 15 9.45 6.73 2.29
N THR A 16 10.33 7.47 2.96
CA THR A 16 10.47 7.39 4.42
C THR A 16 9.25 7.97 5.13
N GLY A 17 8.80 9.17 4.74
CA GLY A 17 7.62 9.82 5.33
C GLY A 17 6.33 9.04 5.07
N GLY A 18 6.16 8.53 3.86
CA GLY A 18 5.01 7.70 3.49
C GLY A 18 4.96 6.39 4.26
N ALA A 19 6.10 5.68 4.37
CA ALA A 19 6.19 4.45 5.15
C ALA A 19 5.88 4.69 6.64
N LEU A 20 6.44 5.74 7.25
CA LEU A 20 6.16 6.08 8.65
C LEU A 20 4.70 6.47 8.86
N THR A 21 4.13 7.25 7.95
CA THR A 21 2.71 7.65 8.01
C THR A 21 1.80 6.42 7.93
N LEU A 22 2.05 5.54 6.96
CA LEU A 22 1.29 4.31 6.79
C LEU A 22 1.41 3.39 8.01
N PHE A 23 2.62 3.24 8.56
CA PHE A 23 2.85 2.43 9.76
C PHE A 23 2.08 2.98 10.98
N ILE A 24 2.21 4.27 11.26
CA ILE A 24 1.53 4.91 12.39
C ILE A 24 0.01 4.83 12.22
N ALA A 25 -0.49 5.11 11.02
CA ALA A 25 -1.92 5.02 10.73
C ALA A 25 -2.47 3.60 10.94
N THR A 26 -1.73 2.58 10.53
CA THR A 26 -2.07 1.17 10.78
C THR A 26 -2.00 0.79 12.26
N LEU A 27 -1.07 1.36 13.04
CA LEU A 27 -1.05 1.15 14.50
C LEU A 27 -2.25 1.79 15.21
N LEU A 28 -2.80 2.87 14.67
CA LEU A 28 -3.99 3.54 15.19
C LEU A 28 -5.30 2.86 14.73
N HIS A 29 -5.23 1.92 13.78
CA HIS A 29 -6.38 1.16 13.34
C HIS A 29 -6.75 0.09 14.39
N PRO A 30 -8.04 -0.08 14.76
CA PRO A 30 -8.42 -1.10 15.72
C PRO A 30 -8.27 -2.50 15.12
N MET A 31 -7.66 -3.43 15.86
CA MET A 31 -7.37 -4.79 15.39
C MET A 31 -7.55 -5.84 16.50
N THR A 32 -8.35 -5.57 17.53
CA THR A 32 -8.52 -6.51 18.65
C THR A 32 -9.56 -7.57 18.33
N ALA A 33 -10.63 -7.22 17.62
CA ALA A 33 -11.61 -8.19 17.14
C ALA A 33 -11.07 -8.93 15.91
N ASP A 34 -11.41 -10.22 15.80
CA ASP A 34 -11.10 -10.98 14.59
C ASP A 34 -11.86 -10.35 13.40
N PRO A 35 -11.17 -9.89 12.34
CA PRO A 35 -11.84 -9.31 11.18
C PRO A 35 -12.75 -10.31 10.45
N ASN A 36 -12.60 -11.61 10.70
CA ASN A 36 -13.49 -12.68 10.23
C ASN A 36 -14.71 -12.97 11.14
N ASP A 37 -14.86 -12.23 12.25
CA ASP A 37 -16.09 -12.16 13.06
C ASP A 37 -16.76 -10.79 12.83
N PRO A 38 -17.63 -10.64 11.82
CA PRO A 38 -18.17 -9.34 11.44
C PRO A 38 -18.95 -8.65 12.57
N PRO A 39 -19.80 -9.33 13.37
CA PRO A 39 -20.42 -8.69 14.53
C PRO A 39 -19.42 -8.07 15.52
N ALA A 40 -18.37 -8.79 15.91
CA ALA A 40 -17.37 -8.26 16.84
C ALA A 40 -16.56 -7.12 16.22
N ALA A 41 -16.06 -7.32 14.99
CA ALA A 41 -15.31 -6.31 14.26
C ALA A 41 -16.12 -5.03 14.04
N PHE A 42 -17.35 -5.13 13.54
CA PHE A 42 -18.19 -3.95 13.31
C PHE A 42 -18.50 -3.18 14.60
N ALA A 43 -18.63 -3.87 15.74
CA ALA A 43 -18.86 -3.22 17.01
C ALA A 43 -17.62 -2.43 17.47
N GLU A 44 -16.43 -3.02 17.33
CA GLU A 44 -15.15 -2.35 17.56
C GLU A 44 -15.03 -1.12 16.65
N TYR A 45 -15.33 -1.27 15.37
CA TYR A 45 -15.16 -0.21 14.38
C TYR A 45 -16.11 0.95 14.64
N ALA A 46 -17.35 0.65 15.03
CA ALA A 46 -18.33 1.66 15.40
C ALA A 46 -17.90 2.45 16.65
N ALA A 47 -17.31 1.78 17.64
CA ALA A 47 -16.81 2.40 18.87
C ALA A 47 -15.55 3.25 18.66
N ASP A 48 -14.73 2.93 17.67
CA ASP A 48 -13.45 3.60 17.45
C ASP A 48 -13.61 5.03 16.89
N ARG A 49 -12.93 6.00 17.52
CA ARG A 49 -13.01 7.42 17.15
C ARG A 49 -11.98 7.83 16.10
N LEU A 50 -10.94 7.04 15.93
CA LEU A 50 -9.84 7.28 15.00
C LEU A 50 -10.05 6.58 13.65
N TRP A 51 -11.04 5.70 13.51
CA TRP A 51 -11.32 4.90 12.32
C TRP A 51 -11.15 5.67 11.01
N VAL A 52 -11.84 6.79 10.84
CA VAL A 52 -11.74 7.56 9.59
C VAL A 52 -10.35 8.17 9.44
N ALA A 53 -9.77 8.67 10.53
CA ALA A 53 -8.46 9.32 10.51
C ALA A 53 -7.32 8.34 10.21
N SER A 54 -7.35 7.13 10.76
CA SER A 54 -6.36 6.08 10.46
C SER A 54 -6.43 5.68 8.99
N HIS A 55 -7.63 5.50 8.44
CA HIS A 55 -7.82 5.20 7.02
C HIS A 55 -7.33 6.32 6.09
N LEU A 56 -7.65 7.59 6.39
CA LEU A 56 -7.10 8.73 5.64
C LEU A 56 -5.57 8.79 5.75
N GLY A 57 -5.01 8.49 6.93
CA GLY A 57 -3.56 8.37 7.14
C GLY A 57 -2.93 7.25 6.31
N GLN A 58 -3.58 6.08 6.24
CA GLN A 58 -3.16 4.96 5.40
C GLN A 58 -3.15 5.36 3.92
N PHE A 59 -4.20 6.04 3.43
CA PHE A 59 -4.24 6.55 2.07
C PHE A 59 -3.09 7.52 1.79
N LEU A 60 -2.87 8.51 2.66
CA LEU A 60 -1.78 9.48 2.49
C LEU A 60 -0.41 8.80 2.48
N GLY A 61 -0.21 7.79 3.34
CA GLY A 61 0.98 6.96 3.34
C GLY A 61 1.19 6.24 2.00
N VAL A 62 0.17 5.57 1.48
CA VAL A 62 0.22 4.87 0.18
C VAL A 62 0.45 5.85 -0.98
N ALA A 63 -0.21 7.01 -0.98
CA ALA A 63 -0.02 8.03 -2.01
C ALA A 63 1.42 8.57 -2.02
N ALA A 64 2.00 8.82 -0.84
CA ALA A 64 3.40 9.22 -0.71
C ALA A 64 4.37 8.11 -1.18
N LEU A 65 4.09 6.84 -0.86
CA LEU A 65 4.84 5.71 -1.42
C LEU A 65 4.72 5.66 -2.96
N GLY A 66 3.57 5.99 -3.52
CA GLY A 66 3.39 6.12 -4.97
C GLY A 66 4.30 7.19 -5.58
N VAL A 67 4.41 8.36 -4.95
CA VAL A 67 5.37 9.40 -5.35
C VAL A 67 6.81 8.88 -5.30
N ALA A 68 7.16 8.12 -4.27
CA ALA A 68 8.48 7.51 -4.13
C ALA A 68 8.79 6.52 -5.26
N LEU A 69 7.84 5.68 -5.66
CA LEU A 69 8.00 4.72 -6.75
C LEU A 69 8.15 5.41 -8.11
N VAL A 70 7.38 6.47 -8.37
CA VAL A 70 7.54 7.29 -9.59
C VAL A 70 8.91 7.96 -9.62
N ALA A 71 9.36 8.51 -8.49
CA ALA A 71 10.70 9.08 -8.37
C ALA A 71 11.81 8.02 -8.56
N LEU A 72 11.65 6.84 -7.97
CA LEU A 72 12.56 5.70 -8.12
C LEU A 72 12.72 5.33 -9.60
N ALA A 73 11.61 5.26 -10.35
CA ALA A 73 11.64 4.97 -11.79
C ALA A 73 12.48 5.99 -12.58
N ALA A 74 12.39 7.27 -12.22
CA ALA A 74 13.17 8.34 -12.87
C ALA A 74 14.68 8.23 -12.61
N THR A 75 15.09 7.47 -11.58
CA THR A 75 16.49 7.21 -11.27
C THR A 75 17.05 5.93 -11.91
N MET A 76 16.29 5.23 -12.75
CA MET A 76 16.80 4.03 -13.43
C MET A 76 17.68 4.37 -14.63
N GLU A 77 18.66 3.51 -14.90
CA GLU A 77 19.50 3.58 -16.10
C GLU A 77 18.68 3.23 -17.35
N ALA A 78 19.08 3.80 -18.49
CA ALA A 78 18.46 3.48 -19.78
C ALA A 78 18.63 2.00 -20.12
N GLY A 79 17.65 1.43 -20.84
CA GLY A 79 17.61 0.01 -21.18
C GLY A 79 16.62 -0.76 -20.32
N THR A 80 16.94 -2.03 -20.06
CA THR A 80 16.05 -2.99 -19.36
C THR A 80 15.59 -2.52 -17.98
N PRO A 81 16.44 -1.91 -17.11
CA PRO A 81 15.98 -1.39 -15.82
C PRO A 81 14.86 -0.37 -15.97
N SER A 82 15.06 0.66 -16.82
CA SER A 82 14.03 1.66 -17.06
C SER A 82 12.76 1.08 -17.68
N ALA A 83 12.83 0.02 -18.48
CA ALA A 83 11.63 -0.63 -19.04
C ALA A 83 10.74 -1.25 -17.93
N TRP A 84 11.35 -2.01 -17.01
CA TRP A 84 10.63 -2.57 -15.86
C TRP A 84 10.07 -1.49 -14.93
N ALA A 85 10.84 -0.44 -14.66
CA ALA A 85 10.37 0.66 -13.85
C ALA A 85 9.18 1.42 -14.47
N ARG A 86 9.11 1.53 -15.80
CA ARG A 86 7.94 2.13 -16.49
C ARG A 86 6.68 1.28 -16.33
N ILE A 87 6.80 -0.04 -16.40
CA ILE A 87 5.69 -0.95 -16.06
C ILE A 87 5.27 -0.74 -14.60
N GLY A 88 6.25 -0.64 -13.69
CA GLY A 88 6.03 -0.31 -12.29
C GLY A 88 5.30 1.02 -12.07
N VAL A 89 5.57 2.06 -12.87
CA VAL A 89 4.87 3.35 -12.78
C VAL A 89 3.37 3.21 -13.11
N VAL A 90 3.02 2.43 -14.14
CA VAL A 90 1.61 2.15 -14.47
C VAL A 90 0.92 1.41 -13.33
N GLY A 91 1.59 0.38 -12.80
CA GLY A 91 1.11 -0.36 -11.63
C GLY A 91 0.94 0.53 -10.39
N THR A 92 1.87 1.46 -10.17
CA THR A 92 1.82 2.43 -9.08
C THR A 92 0.56 3.30 -9.15
N ALA A 93 0.25 3.85 -10.33
CA ALA A 93 -0.96 4.65 -10.52
C ALA A 93 -2.23 3.83 -10.24
N ALA A 94 -2.28 2.59 -10.74
CA ALA A 94 -3.39 1.68 -10.48
C ALA A 94 -3.53 1.38 -8.98
N SER A 95 -2.43 1.05 -8.29
CA SER A 95 -2.43 0.79 -6.84
C SER A 95 -2.89 2.00 -6.02
N VAL A 96 -2.44 3.21 -6.33
CA VAL A 96 -2.89 4.42 -5.62
C VAL A 96 -4.38 4.68 -5.84
N ALA A 97 -4.87 4.48 -7.08
CA ALA A 97 -6.30 4.63 -7.37
C ALA A 97 -7.15 3.56 -6.65
N THR A 98 -6.71 2.30 -6.64
CA THR A 98 -7.38 1.23 -5.90
C THR A 98 -7.32 1.46 -4.39
N ALA A 99 -6.22 2.00 -3.86
CA ALA A 99 -6.12 2.39 -2.46
C ALA A 99 -7.10 3.52 -2.11
N ALA A 100 -7.26 4.53 -2.97
CA ALA A 100 -8.28 5.56 -2.76
C ALA A 100 -9.70 4.97 -2.72
N ALA A 101 -10.02 4.06 -3.64
CA ALA A 101 -11.30 3.36 -3.67
C ALA A 101 -11.51 2.51 -2.41
N LEU A 102 -10.50 1.74 -2.00
CA LEU A 102 -10.53 0.95 -0.77
C LEU A 102 -10.82 1.84 0.43
N GLN A 103 -10.12 2.96 0.58
CA GLN A 103 -10.25 3.84 1.73
C GLN A 103 -11.59 4.60 1.75
N ALA A 104 -12.20 4.85 0.59
CA ALA A 104 -13.56 5.34 0.50
C ALA A 104 -14.60 4.31 0.96
N VAL A 105 -14.36 3.02 0.70
CA VAL A 105 -15.27 1.94 1.12
C VAL A 105 -15.05 1.59 2.59
N ASP A 106 -13.82 1.33 2.99
CA ASP A 106 -13.42 0.87 4.32
C ASP A 106 -13.45 2.00 5.36
N GLY A 107 -12.67 3.04 5.12
CA GLY A 107 -12.52 4.15 6.05
C GLY A 107 -13.76 5.01 6.19
N VAL A 108 -14.52 5.20 5.11
CA VAL A 108 -15.62 6.17 5.07
C VAL A 108 -16.98 5.49 5.05
N ALA A 109 -17.27 4.66 4.04
CA ALA A 109 -18.60 4.08 3.89
C ALA A 109 -18.90 3.06 4.99
N LEU A 110 -17.99 2.12 5.28
CA LEU A 110 -18.19 1.10 6.30
C LEU A 110 -18.42 1.74 7.67
N LYS A 111 -17.68 2.79 8.03
CA LYS A 111 -17.88 3.52 9.29
C LYS A 111 -19.32 4.01 9.47
N VAL A 112 -19.91 4.59 8.43
CA VAL A 112 -21.30 5.05 8.44
C VAL A 112 -22.25 3.86 8.65
N MET A 113 -21.99 2.75 7.95
CA MET A 113 -22.84 1.56 8.00
C MET A 113 -22.80 0.87 9.37
N VAL A 114 -21.61 0.67 9.96
CA VAL A 114 -21.47 0.03 11.28
C VAL A 114 -22.02 0.92 12.40
N ASN A 115 -21.87 2.24 12.31
CA ASN A 115 -22.50 3.17 13.24
C ASN A 115 -24.03 3.08 13.18
N ARG A 116 -24.60 3.03 11.97
CA ARG A 116 -26.05 2.86 11.78
C ARG A 116 -26.54 1.52 12.33
N TRP A 117 -25.79 0.45 12.11
CA TRP A 117 -26.09 -0.86 12.67
C TRP A 117 -26.10 -0.84 14.20
N MET A 118 -25.12 -0.20 14.84
CA MET A 118 -25.03 -0.09 16.30
C MET A 118 -26.16 0.74 16.93
N GLN A 119 -26.70 1.71 16.21
CA GLN A 119 -27.80 2.56 16.68
C GLN A 119 -29.19 1.94 16.46
N ALA A 120 -29.30 0.95 15.58
CA ALA A 120 -30.57 0.30 15.26
C ALA A 120 -30.96 -0.79 16.28
N SER A 121 -32.24 -1.14 16.31
CA SER A 121 -32.80 -2.23 17.13
C SER A 121 -33.75 -3.12 16.33
N GLY A 122 -34.06 -4.31 16.86
CA GLY A 122 -34.98 -5.27 16.23
C GLY A 122 -34.63 -5.60 14.77
N GLU A 123 -35.64 -5.71 13.92
CA GLU A 123 -35.48 -6.01 12.49
C GLU A 123 -34.67 -4.95 11.72
N ALA A 124 -34.71 -3.68 12.15
CA ALA A 124 -33.91 -2.63 11.53
C ALA A 124 -32.41 -2.87 11.75
N ARG A 125 -32.03 -3.44 12.90
CA ARG A 125 -30.64 -3.82 13.19
C ARG A 125 -30.17 -4.95 12.28
N ALA A 126 -30.98 -6.00 12.12
CA ALA A 126 -30.65 -7.10 11.20
C ALA A 126 -30.43 -6.59 9.75
N ARG A 127 -31.31 -5.71 9.25
CA ARG A 127 -31.15 -5.12 7.90
C ARG A 127 -29.92 -4.22 7.79
N ALA A 128 -29.62 -3.42 8.81
CA ALA A 128 -28.44 -2.57 8.82
C ALA A 128 -27.14 -3.40 8.85
N PHE A 129 -27.15 -4.55 9.55
CA PHE A 129 -26.03 -5.49 9.55
C PHE A 129 -25.74 -6.03 8.16
N GLU A 130 -26.76 -6.54 7.45
CA GLU A 130 -26.60 -7.05 6.08
C GLU A 130 -26.04 -5.97 5.13
N GLY A 131 -26.50 -4.72 5.28
CA GLY A 131 -25.95 -3.59 4.53
C GLY A 131 -24.47 -3.33 4.83
N ALA A 132 -24.06 -3.35 6.11
CA ALA A 132 -22.66 -3.21 6.50
C ALA A 132 -21.81 -4.39 6.01
N PHE A 133 -22.36 -5.60 6.10
CA PHE A 133 -21.70 -6.81 5.63
C PHE A 133 -21.46 -6.81 4.11
N ALA A 134 -22.42 -6.32 3.32
CA ALA A 134 -22.24 -6.14 1.89
C ALA A 134 -21.11 -5.15 1.56
N VAL A 135 -21.02 -4.02 2.29
CA VAL A 135 -19.91 -3.06 2.14
C VAL A 135 -18.57 -3.70 2.50
N ARG A 136 -18.52 -4.52 3.56
CA ARG A 136 -17.34 -5.32 3.91
C ARG A 136 -16.93 -6.29 2.79
N GLN A 137 -17.86 -6.88 2.04
CA GLN A 137 -17.48 -7.75 0.92
C GLN A 137 -16.80 -6.95 -0.21
N VAL A 138 -17.26 -5.73 -0.47
CA VAL A 138 -16.63 -4.81 -1.44
C VAL A 138 -15.24 -4.38 -0.96
N GLU A 139 -15.10 -4.06 0.33
CA GLU A 139 -13.82 -3.77 0.97
C GLU A 139 -12.82 -4.91 0.78
N ILE A 140 -13.20 -6.15 1.12
CA ILE A 140 -12.36 -7.34 0.92
C ILE A 140 -11.90 -7.47 -0.53
N GLY A 141 -12.82 -7.26 -1.48
CA GLY A 141 -12.50 -7.31 -2.92
C GLY A 141 -11.48 -6.24 -3.31
N LEU A 142 -11.65 -4.99 -2.84
CA LEU A 142 -10.71 -3.91 -3.12
C LEU A 142 -9.36 -4.11 -2.42
N ALA A 143 -9.33 -4.62 -1.19
CA ALA A 143 -8.12 -4.93 -0.45
C ALA A 143 -7.31 -6.04 -1.14
N SER A 144 -8.01 -7.07 -1.62
CA SER A 144 -7.41 -8.13 -2.42
C SER A 144 -6.78 -7.59 -3.70
N LEU A 145 -7.55 -6.83 -4.50
CA LEU A 145 -7.06 -6.27 -5.76
C LEU A 145 -5.92 -5.26 -5.56
N LEU A 146 -5.98 -4.46 -4.49
CA LEU A 146 -4.87 -3.59 -4.10
C LEU A 146 -3.61 -4.41 -3.84
N SER A 147 -3.70 -5.47 -3.04
CA SER A 147 -2.57 -6.34 -2.72
C SER A 147 -1.99 -7.02 -3.97
N VAL A 148 -2.84 -7.49 -4.88
CA VAL A 148 -2.41 -8.06 -6.17
C VAL A 148 -1.66 -7.03 -7.01
N LEU A 149 -2.27 -5.86 -7.24
CA LEU A 149 -1.68 -4.78 -8.05
C LEU A 149 -0.38 -4.26 -7.44
N PHE A 150 -0.37 -4.04 -6.14
CA PHE A 150 0.80 -3.53 -5.43
C PHE A 150 1.92 -4.56 -5.39
N GLY A 151 1.59 -5.83 -5.15
CA GLY A 151 2.56 -6.93 -5.20
C GLY A 151 3.24 -7.06 -6.56
N LEU A 152 2.48 -7.00 -7.65
CA LEU A 152 3.03 -6.98 -9.02
C LEU A 152 3.88 -5.73 -9.28
N THR A 153 3.42 -4.56 -8.81
CA THR A 153 4.11 -3.28 -8.95
C THR A 153 5.47 -3.31 -8.27
N VAL A 154 5.54 -3.70 -7.00
CA VAL A 154 6.80 -3.76 -6.26
C VAL A 154 7.70 -4.87 -6.83
N SER A 155 7.13 -5.98 -7.30
CA SER A 155 7.91 -7.01 -8.02
C SER A 155 8.58 -6.46 -9.28
N ALA A 156 7.89 -5.63 -10.05
CA ALA A 156 8.47 -4.96 -11.22
C ALA A 156 9.61 -4.01 -10.83
N PHE A 157 9.47 -3.25 -9.73
CA PHE A 157 10.55 -2.43 -9.20
C PHE A 157 11.72 -3.25 -8.66
N GLY A 158 11.46 -4.36 -7.96
CA GLY A 158 12.49 -5.31 -7.52
C GLY A 158 13.31 -5.83 -8.70
N SER A 159 12.64 -6.28 -9.76
CA SER A 159 13.28 -6.68 -11.03
C SER A 159 14.08 -5.55 -11.68
N SER A 160 13.53 -4.33 -11.71
CA SER A 160 14.25 -3.14 -12.20
C SER A 160 15.55 -2.90 -11.42
N MET A 161 15.52 -3.06 -10.10
CA MET A 161 16.69 -2.85 -9.24
C MET A 161 17.73 -3.96 -9.40
N LEU A 162 17.31 -5.23 -9.55
CA LEU A 162 18.22 -6.35 -9.83
C LEU A 162 18.99 -6.17 -11.14
N LEU A 163 18.40 -5.49 -12.11
CA LEU A 163 18.99 -5.22 -13.41
C LEU A 163 19.80 -3.91 -13.44
N SER A 164 19.70 -3.06 -12.41
CA SER A 164 20.40 -1.78 -12.33
C SER A 164 21.74 -1.92 -11.61
N ARG A 165 22.72 -1.14 -12.03
CA ARG A 165 24.02 -1.01 -11.33
C ARG A 165 23.98 0.03 -10.21
N ARG A 166 22.89 0.78 -10.06
CA ARG A 166 22.73 1.86 -9.07
C ARG A 166 22.29 1.37 -7.69
N PHE A 167 21.78 0.14 -7.60
CA PHE A 167 21.23 -0.42 -6.38
C PHE A 167 21.87 -1.77 -6.06
N PRO A 168 22.04 -2.12 -4.79
CA PRO A 168 22.55 -3.43 -4.41
C PRO A 168 21.50 -4.51 -4.69
N THR A 169 21.95 -5.68 -5.12
CA THR A 169 21.08 -6.79 -5.54
C THR A 169 20.15 -7.29 -4.44
N TRP A 170 20.61 -7.31 -3.18
CA TRP A 170 19.78 -7.73 -2.04
C TRP A 170 18.52 -6.86 -1.90
N LEU A 171 18.61 -5.57 -2.24
CA LEU A 171 17.47 -4.65 -2.15
C LEU A 171 16.45 -4.91 -3.26
N GLY A 172 16.93 -5.32 -4.44
CA GLY A 172 16.08 -5.80 -5.53
C GLY A 172 15.38 -7.11 -5.18
N TRP A 173 16.08 -8.07 -4.58
CA TRP A 173 15.48 -9.33 -4.10
C TRP A 173 14.46 -9.10 -3.01
N LEU A 174 14.74 -8.20 -2.06
CA LEU A 174 13.80 -7.83 -1.01
C LEU A 174 12.50 -7.26 -1.59
N GLY A 175 12.60 -6.38 -2.59
CA GLY A 175 11.44 -5.85 -3.30
C GLY A 175 10.69 -6.94 -4.08
N LEU A 176 11.40 -7.80 -4.80
CA LEU A 176 10.78 -8.87 -5.59
C LEU A 176 10.03 -9.87 -4.72
N PHE A 177 10.67 -10.43 -3.69
CA PHE A 177 10.02 -11.41 -2.82
C PHE A 177 8.96 -10.77 -1.90
N GLY A 178 9.18 -9.54 -1.43
CA GLY A 178 8.16 -8.80 -0.69
C GLY A 178 6.91 -8.51 -1.55
N GLY A 179 7.11 -8.16 -2.82
CA GLY A 179 6.04 -8.00 -3.79
C GLY A 179 5.27 -9.30 -4.07
N LEU A 180 5.98 -10.41 -4.29
CA LEU A 180 5.36 -11.73 -4.49
C LEU A 180 4.59 -12.21 -3.25
N GLY A 181 5.09 -11.97 -2.05
CA GLY A 181 4.37 -12.25 -0.80
C GLY A 181 3.09 -11.44 -0.68
N THR A 182 3.11 -10.17 -1.06
CA THR A 182 1.94 -9.29 -1.07
C THR A 182 0.91 -9.72 -2.12
N LEU A 183 1.36 -10.15 -3.29
CA LEU A 183 0.52 -10.75 -4.32
C LEU A 183 -0.18 -12.01 -3.80
N ALA A 184 0.56 -12.91 -3.15
CA ALA A 184 0.00 -14.13 -2.56
C ALA A 184 -1.03 -13.81 -1.46
N ALA A 185 -0.77 -12.81 -0.63
CA ALA A 185 -1.74 -12.31 0.36
C ALA A 185 -3.03 -11.81 -0.29
N GLY A 186 -2.91 -11.03 -1.38
CA GLY A 186 -4.08 -10.55 -2.13
C GLY A 186 -4.93 -11.68 -2.73
N ILE A 187 -4.29 -12.72 -3.26
CA ILE A 187 -4.98 -13.93 -3.75
C ILE A 187 -5.69 -14.63 -2.59
N ALA A 188 -5.01 -14.83 -1.44
CA ALA A 188 -5.63 -15.43 -0.26
C ALA A 188 -6.85 -14.61 0.22
N GLN A 189 -6.77 -13.28 0.22
CA GLN A 189 -7.89 -12.39 0.54
C GLN A 189 -9.07 -12.57 -0.42
N ALA A 190 -8.81 -12.75 -1.73
CA ALA A 190 -9.86 -12.96 -2.73
C ALA A 190 -10.73 -14.18 -2.43
N TYR A 191 -10.10 -15.27 -1.97
CA TYR A 191 -10.78 -16.54 -1.72
C TYR A 191 -11.34 -16.67 -0.30
N THR A 192 -10.72 -16.01 0.68
CA THR A 192 -10.95 -16.31 2.10
C THR A 192 -11.32 -15.09 2.94
N GLY A 193 -11.41 -13.91 2.33
CA GLY A 193 -11.59 -12.66 3.07
C GLY A 193 -10.40 -12.36 3.98
N PHE A 194 -10.66 -11.78 5.15
CA PHE A 194 -9.63 -11.46 6.13
C PHE A 194 -9.30 -12.63 7.06
N SER A 195 -9.16 -13.83 6.48
CA SER A 195 -8.79 -15.03 7.23
C SER A 195 -7.44 -14.95 7.90
N ALA A 196 -7.22 -15.80 8.91
CA ALA A 196 -5.92 -15.95 9.57
C ALA A 196 -4.78 -16.21 8.56
N LEU A 197 -5.03 -16.99 7.50
CA LEU A 197 -4.06 -17.22 6.44
C LEU A 197 -3.75 -15.93 5.67
N ALA A 198 -4.78 -15.20 5.25
CA ALA A 198 -4.62 -13.94 4.55
C ALA A 198 -3.84 -12.92 5.40
N MET A 199 -4.15 -12.82 6.69
CA MET A 199 -3.46 -11.94 7.64
C MET A 199 -2.01 -12.36 7.91
N MET A 200 -1.76 -13.66 8.05
CA MET A 200 -0.42 -14.22 8.23
C MET A 200 0.50 -13.94 7.02
N LEU A 201 -0.07 -13.83 5.81
CA LEU A 201 0.67 -13.43 4.62
C LEU A 201 0.82 -11.91 4.52
N SER A 202 -0.27 -11.16 4.72
CA SER A 202 -0.29 -9.72 4.46
C SER A 202 0.53 -8.92 5.47
N MET A 203 0.48 -9.25 6.77
CA MET A 203 1.15 -8.45 7.79
C MET A 203 2.69 -8.50 7.70
N PRO A 204 3.33 -9.68 7.63
CA PRO A 204 4.78 -9.73 7.44
C PRO A 204 5.22 -9.11 6.12
N ALA A 205 4.47 -9.35 5.04
CA ALA A 205 4.76 -8.74 3.74
C ALA A 205 4.69 -7.20 3.83
N GLY A 206 3.67 -6.65 4.49
CA GLY A 206 3.54 -5.22 4.74
C GLY A 206 4.73 -4.65 5.52
N CYS A 207 5.15 -5.31 6.61
CA CYS A 207 6.33 -4.90 7.39
C CYS A 207 7.61 -4.88 6.54
N VAL A 208 7.82 -5.93 5.74
CA VAL A 208 8.96 -6.02 4.81
C VAL A 208 8.93 -4.89 3.79
N LEU A 209 7.76 -4.58 3.22
CA LEU A 209 7.61 -3.51 2.23
C LEU A 209 7.82 -2.11 2.82
N LEU A 210 7.37 -1.87 4.05
CA LEU A 210 7.63 -0.62 4.76
C LEU A 210 9.13 -0.44 5.02
N LEU A 211 9.80 -1.49 5.49
CA LEU A 211 11.25 -1.48 5.68
C LEU A 211 11.98 -1.25 4.34
N TRP A 212 11.56 -1.97 3.30
CA TRP A 212 12.10 -1.81 1.95
C TRP A 212 11.95 -0.37 1.45
N ALA A 213 10.79 0.26 1.64
CA ALA A 213 10.55 1.64 1.25
C ALA A 213 11.46 2.62 2.01
N ILE A 214 11.63 2.45 3.32
CA ILE A 214 12.54 3.29 4.12
C ILE A 214 13.98 3.16 3.60
N VAL A 215 14.43 1.93 3.35
CA VAL A 215 15.77 1.66 2.82
C VAL A 215 15.95 2.26 1.42
N VAL A 216 14.98 2.07 0.52
CA VAL A 216 14.95 2.72 -0.80
C VAL A 216 15.07 4.23 -0.65
N GLY A 217 14.37 4.83 0.31
CA GLY A 217 14.46 6.26 0.58
C GLY A 217 15.88 6.70 0.94
N VAL A 218 16.57 5.94 1.80
CA VAL A 218 17.98 6.20 2.14
C VAL A 218 18.89 6.09 0.91
N PHE A 219 18.68 5.09 0.04
CA PHE A 219 19.46 4.94 -1.19
C PHE A 219 19.19 6.07 -2.18
N LEU A 220 17.94 6.48 -2.37
CA LEU A 220 17.58 7.61 -3.23
C LEU A 220 18.23 8.91 -2.74
N TRP A 221 18.28 9.13 -1.42
CA TRP A 221 18.95 10.29 -0.84
C TRP A 221 20.45 10.31 -1.14
N ARG A 222 21.11 9.15 -1.00
CA ARG A 222 22.55 8.98 -1.30
C ARG A 222 22.86 9.05 -2.78
N LEU A 223 21.96 8.56 -3.63
CA LEU A 223 22.09 8.56 -5.09
C LEU A 223 21.89 9.96 -5.68
N ALA A 224 21.04 10.79 -5.09
CA ALA A 224 20.72 12.13 -5.59
C ALA A 224 21.93 12.98 -6.02
N PRO A 225 23.00 13.17 -5.21
CA PRO A 225 24.17 13.95 -5.65
C PRO A 225 24.98 13.30 -6.78
N LEU A 226 24.86 11.98 -7.00
CA LEU A 226 25.60 11.23 -8.01
C LEU A 226 24.92 11.21 -9.38
N LEU A 227 23.66 11.68 -9.47
CA LEU A 227 22.92 11.69 -10.73
C LEU A 227 23.39 12.83 -11.67
N PRO A 228 23.38 12.62 -13.00
CA PRO A 228 23.89 13.59 -13.97
C PRO A 228 23.20 14.95 -13.89
N LEU A 229 23.97 16.03 -14.12
CA LEU A 229 23.46 17.41 -14.14
C LEU A 229 22.72 17.78 -15.45
N LYS A 230 23.04 17.10 -16.56
CA LYS A 230 22.37 17.24 -17.85
C LYS A 230 21.94 15.85 -18.36
N PRO A 231 20.77 15.72 -19.01
CA PRO A 231 20.51 14.52 -19.80
C PRO A 231 21.58 14.42 -20.91
N PRO A 232 22.05 13.21 -21.26
CA PRO A 232 22.93 13.07 -22.42
C PRO A 232 22.22 13.69 -23.62
N ILE A 233 22.92 14.59 -24.31
CA ILE A 233 22.45 15.17 -25.59
C ILE A 233 22.24 13.98 -26.52
N ARG A 234 20.99 13.79 -26.97
CA ARG A 234 20.66 12.80 -28.01
C ARG A 234 21.17 13.29 -29.35
#